data_AF-A0A962KKJ6-F1
#
_entry.id   AF-A0A962KKJ6-F1
#
_cell.length_a   1.000
_cell.length_b   1.000
_cell.length_c   1.000
_cell.angle_alpha   90.00
_cell.angle_beta   90.00
_cell.angle_gamma   90.00
#
_symmetry.space_group_name_H-M   'P 1'
#
loop_
_entity.id
_entity.type
_entity.pdbx_description
1 polymer ?
#
loop_
_entity_poly.entity_id
_entity_poly.type
_entity_poly.pdbx_seq_one_letter_code
_entity_poly.pdbx_strand_id
1 'polypeptide(L)'
;MNLTKFATGIFFSMRDWAQPAFDALATRVDDREASIRADLGARLDSLESQIADMQASQGKSLADDYAGAWRVDSAYQRGSMVTHKGSLWLALADTSAAPASNSDWRLVSKNFVERRPR
;
A
#
# COMPACT_ATOMS: atom_id res chain seq x y z
N MET A 1 47.89 -11.10 -59.17
CA MET A 1 47.31 -10.36 -58.03
C MET A 1 46.37 -11.31 -57.29
N ASN A 2 46.62 -11.60 -56.01
CA ASN A 2 45.90 -12.65 -55.28
C ASN A 2 44.64 -12.06 -54.63
N LEU A 3 43.49 -12.20 -55.31
CA LEU A 3 42.18 -11.65 -54.92
C LEU A 3 41.75 -12.08 -53.51
N THR A 4 42.16 -13.27 -53.07
CA THR A 4 41.87 -13.80 -51.74
C THR A 4 42.59 -13.00 -50.65
N LYS A 5 43.83 -12.58 -50.87
CA LYS A 5 44.57 -11.74 -49.90
C LYS A 5 44.01 -10.31 -49.82
N PHE A 6 43.51 -9.78 -50.93
CA PHE A 6 42.89 -8.45 -50.98
C PHE A 6 41.53 -8.43 -50.27
N ALA A 7 40.68 -9.45 -50.51
CA ALA A 7 39.39 -9.57 -49.86
C ALA A 7 39.51 -9.79 -48.33
N THR A 8 40.44 -10.63 -47.89
CA THR A 8 40.67 -10.86 -46.45
C THR A 8 41.24 -9.62 -45.75
N GLY A 9 42.12 -8.86 -46.41
CA GLY A 9 42.68 -7.61 -45.86
C GLY A 9 41.65 -6.51 -45.69
N ILE A 10 40.73 -6.35 -46.65
CA ILE A 10 39.62 -5.38 -46.56
C ILE A 10 38.66 -5.78 -45.43
N PHE A 11 38.32 -7.07 -45.32
CA PHE A 11 37.41 -7.54 -44.28
C PHE A 11 38.00 -7.40 -42.87
N PHE A 12 39.31 -7.63 -42.72
CA PHE A 12 40.03 -7.42 -41.46
C PHE A 12 40.08 -5.93 -41.07
N SER A 13 40.46 -5.06 -42.01
CA SER A 13 40.45 -3.61 -41.79
C SER A 13 39.04 -3.09 -41.48
N MET A 14 38.01 -3.68 -42.10
CA MET A 14 36.60 -3.31 -41.88
C MET A 14 36.08 -3.79 -40.50
N ARG A 15 36.68 -4.83 -39.92
CA ARG A 15 36.36 -5.24 -38.56
C ARG A 15 37.01 -4.30 -37.55
N ASP A 16 38.29 -3.95 -37.75
CA ASP A 16 39.05 -3.16 -36.78
C ASP A 16 38.54 -1.72 -36.61
N TRP A 17 37.95 -1.08 -37.63
CA TRP A 17 37.32 0.24 -37.46
C TRP A 17 35.92 0.19 -36.82
N ALA A 18 35.16 -0.89 -37.04
CA ALA A 18 33.78 -1.00 -36.57
C ALA A 18 33.68 -1.64 -35.18
N GLN A 19 34.64 -2.49 -34.81
CA GLN A 19 34.69 -3.19 -33.53
C GLN A 19 34.55 -2.24 -32.32
N PRO A 20 35.23 -1.08 -32.25
CA PRO A 20 35.07 -0.16 -31.12
C PRO A 20 33.64 0.38 -30.98
N ALA A 21 32.93 0.56 -32.08
CA ALA A 21 31.55 1.02 -32.06
C ALA A 21 30.60 -0.09 -31.57
N PHE A 22 30.83 -1.34 -31.96
CA PHE A 22 30.09 -2.49 -31.45
C PHE A 22 30.37 -2.75 -29.97
N ASP A 23 31.63 -2.66 -29.53
CA ASP A 23 32.01 -2.83 -28.13
C ASP A 23 31.38 -1.72 -27.27
N ALA A 24 31.43 -0.47 -27.74
CA ALA A 24 30.76 0.64 -27.06
C ALA A 24 29.22 0.47 -27.01
N LEU A 25 28.61 -0.11 -28.04
CA LEU A 25 27.19 -0.43 -28.03
C LEU A 25 26.87 -1.56 -27.04
N ALA A 26 27.68 -2.62 -27.00
CA ALA A 26 27.51 -3.71 -26.05
C ALA A 26 27.58 -3.20 -24.61
N THR A 27 28.58 -2.38 -24.28
CA THR A 27 28.67 -1.73 -22.96
C THR A 27 27.43 -0.89 -22.64
N ARG A 28 26.93 -0.09 -23.58
CA ARG A 28 25.71 0.71 -23.36
C ARG A 28 24.47 -0.15 -23.13
N VAL A 29 24.37 -1.30 -23.80
CA VAL A 29 23.28 -2.25 -23.57
C VAL A 29 23.40 -2.85 -22.17
N ASP A 30 24.58 -3.29 -21.77
CA ASP A 30 24.84 -3.84 -20.43
C ASP A 30 24.53 -2.81 -19.32
N ASP A 31 24.98 -1.57 -19.49
CA ASP A 31 24.71 -0.46 -18.57
C ASP A 31 23.20 -0.18 -18.48
N ARG A 32 22.50 -0.25 -19.62
CA ARG A 32 21.06 -0.03 -19.67
C ARG A 32 20.31 -1.16 -18.99
N GLU A 33 20.70 -2.41 -19.22
CA GLU A 33 20.13 -3.57 -18.53
C GLU A 33 20.36 -3.51 -17.03
N ALA A 34 21.56 -3.12 -16.59
CA ALA A 34 21.87 -2.92 -15.18
C ALA A 34 21.01 -1.81 -14.56
N SER A 35 20.86 -0.67 -15.25
CA SER A 35 20.00 0.43 -14.80
C SER A 35 18.53 0.03 -14.73
N ILE A 36 18.01 -0.70 -15.71
CA ILE A 36 16.62 -1.17 -15.73
C ILE A 36 16.38 -2.16 -14.58
N ARG A 37 17.31 -3.10 -14.36
CA ARG A 37 17.20 -4.08 -13.27
C ARG A 37 17.20 -3.39 -11.91
N ALA A 38 18.04 -2.37 -11.72
CA ALA A 38 18.09 -1.60 -10.48
C ALA A 38 16.81 -0.79 -10.25
N ASP A 39 16.28 -0.10 -11.27
CA ASP A 39 15.02 0.66 -11.18
C ASP A 39 13.83 -0.25 -10.86
N LEU A 40 13.73 -1.40 -11.56
CA LEU A 40 12.67 -2.37 -11.32
C LEU A 40 12.76 -2.96 -9.90
N GLY A 41 13.97 -3.26 -9.42
CA GLY A 41 14.18 -3.72 -8.04
C GLY A 41 13.69 -2.69 -7.02
N ALA A 42 14.12 -1.44 -7.15
CA ALA A 42 13.70 -0.37 -6.25
C ALA A 42 12.17 -0.13 -6.28
N ARG A 43 11.54 -0.26 -7.45
CA ARG A 43 10.08 -0.15 -7.59
C ARG A 43 9.35 -1.33 -6.96
N LEU A 44 9.88 -2.55 -7.09
CA LEU A 44 9.33 -3.74 -6.43
C LEU A 44 9.42 -3.58 -4.91
N ASP A 45 10.58 -3.21 -4.38
CA ASP A 45 10.76 -2.98 -2.93
C ASP A 45 9.79 -1.92 -2.41
N SER A 46 9.60 -0.82 -3.16
CA SER A 46 8.64 0.23 -2.80
C SER A 46 7.19 -0.26 -2.83
N LEU A 47 6.82 -1.05 -3.84
CA LEU A 47 5.46 -1.59 -3.95
C LEU A 47 5.17 -2.64 -2.87
N GLU A 48 6.13 -3.51 -2.58
CA GLU A 48 6.03 -4.49 -1.50
C GLU A 48 5.84 -3.81 -0.15
N SER A 49 6.60 -2.74 0.12
CA SER A 49 6.42 -1.92 1.33
C SER A 49 5.03 -1.28 1.40
N GLN A 50 4.55 -0.69 0.30
CA GLN A 50 3.20 -0.11 0.25
C GLN A 50 2.10 -1.14 0.46
N ILE A 51 2.25 -2.34 -0.10
CA ILE A 51 1.30 -3.44 0.09
C ILE A 51 1.30 -3.86 1.56
N ALA A 52 2.46 -3.98 2.20
CA ALA A 52 2.56 -4.32 3.62
C ALA A 52 1.86 -3.30 4.51
N ASP A 53 2.06 -2.00 4.26
CA ASP A 53 1.39 -0.92 5.01
C ASP A 53 -0.13 -0.92 4.80
N MET A 54 -0.58 -1.14 3.55
CA MET A 54 -2.00 -1.21 3.22
C MET A 54 -2.66 -2.43 3.87
N GLN A 55 -2.00 -3.59 3.84
CA GLN A 55 -2.51 -4.79 4.48
C GLN A 55 -2.55 -4.66 6.01
N ALA A 56 -1.54 -4.02 6.61
CA ALA A 56 -1.52 -3.74 8.05
C ALA A 56 -2.69 -2.83 8.49
N SER A 57 -3.11 -1.90 7.63
CA SER A 57 -4.23 -0.99 7.89
C SER A 57 -5.60 -1.55 7.51
N GLN A 58 -5.67 -2.47 6.54
CA GLN A 58 -6.93 -3.12 6.12
C GLN A 58 -7.54 -4.06 7.17
N GLY A 59 -6.80 -4.44 8.21
CA GLY A 59 -7.26 -5.38 9.23
C GLY A 59 -8.29 -4.85 10.24
N LYS A 60 -8.64 -3.55 10.21
CA LYS A 60 -9.67 -2.97 11.10
C LYS A 60 -10.72 -2.22 10.30
N SER A 61 -11.86 -2.86 10.10
CA SER A 61 -13.08 -2.22 9.62
C SER A 61 -13.91 -1.71 10.80
N LEU A 62 -14.76 -0.70 10.56
CA LEU A 62 -15.80 -0.28 11.51
C LEU A 62 -16.73 -1.43 11.90
N ALA A 63 -16.88 -2.43 11.03
CA ALA A 63 -17.64 -3.63 11.33
C ALA A 63 -17.01 -4.47 12.44
N ASP A 64 -15.68 -4.49 12.54
CA ASP A 64 -14.94 -5.24 13.56
C ASP A 64 -14.99 -4.54 14.92
N ASP A 65 -15.06 -3.21 14.92
CA ASP A 65 -15.16 -2.40 16.13
C ASP A 65 -16.60 -2.30 16.68
N TYR A 66 -17.61 -2.79 15.94
CA TYR A 66 -19.01 -2.76 16.40
C TYR A 66 -19.31 -3.91 17.37
N ALA A 67 -19.39 -3.58 18.66
CA ALA A 67 -19.61 -4.52 19.77
C ALA A 67 -21.11 -4.81 20.05
N GLY A 68 -22.03 -4.34 19.20
CA GLY A 68 -23.47 -4.59 19.34
C GLY A 68 -24.16 -3.66 20.34
N ALA A 69 -25.18 -4.17 21.04
CA ALA A 69 -25.90 -3.39 22.05
C ALA A 69 -25.06 -3.27 23.34
N TRP A 70 -25.04 -2.08 23.95
CA TRP A 70 -24.34 -1.85 25.20
C TRP A 70 -24.87 -2.74 26.33
N ARG A 71 -23.95 -3.25 27.15
CA ARG A 71 -24.18 -4.10 28.32
C ARG A 71 -23.43 -3.56 29.54
N VAL A 72 -24.05 -3.66 30.71
CA VAL A 72 -23.54 -3.10 31.98
C VAL A 72 -22.27 -3.78 32.47
N ASP A 73 -22.12 -5.09 32.25
CA ASP A 73 -20.97 -5.88 32.73
C ASP A 73 -19.88 -6.06 31.65
N SER A 74 -19.81 -5.14 30.68
CA SER A 74 -18.85 -5.22 29.58
C SER A 74 -17.93 -4.01 29.56
N ALA A 75 -16.64 -4.27 29.35
CA ALA A 75 -15.64 -3.24 29.10
C ALA A 75 -15.46 -3.08 27.59
N TYR A 76 -15.35 -1.83 27.14
CA TYR A 76 -15.17 -1.46 25.74
C TYR A 76 -13.84 -0.73 25.59
N GLN A 77 -13.07 -1.11 24.59
CA GLN A 77 -11.80 -0.44 24.28
C GLN A 77 -12.06 0.81 23.44
N ARG A 78 -11.13 1.77 23.47
CA ARG A 78 -11.13 2.91 22.54
C ARG A 78 -11.31 2.43 21.09
N GLY A 79 -12.24 3.05 20.37
CA GLY A 79 -12.62 2.66 19.01
C GLY A 79 -13.90 1.84 18.94
N SER A 80 -14.28 1.15 20.02
CA SER A 80 -15.48 0.31 20.06
C SER A 80 -16.74 1.14 19.80
N MET A 81 -17.65 0.59 19.01
CA MET A 81 -18.96 1.17 18.71
C MET A 81 -20.08 0.33 19.32
N VAL A 82 -21.03 0.98 19.98
CA VAL A 82 -22.18 0.29 20.59
C VAL A 82 -23.48 1.02 20.32
N THR A 83 -24.58 0.27 20.33
CA THR A 83 -25.93 0.83 20.33
C THR A 83 -26.45 0.96 21.76
N HIS A 84 -26.84 2.17 22.17
CA HIS A 84 -27.46 2.45 23.46
C HIS A 84 -28.63 3.42 23.29
N LYS A 85 -29.81 3.03 23.79
CA LYS A 85 -31.08 3.77 23.64
C LYS A 85 -31.38 4.11 22.16
N GLY A 86 -31.09 3.15 21.27
CA GLY A 86 -31.28 3.25 19.82
C GLY A 86 -30.32 4.21 19.09
N SER A 87 -29.37 4.80 19.79
CA SER A 87 -28.34 5.67 19.20
C SER A 87 -27.01 4.93 19.13
N LEU A 88 -26.18 5.28 18.14
CA LEU A 88 -24.84 4.73 17.96
C LEU A 88 -23.81 5.60 18.67
N TRP A 89 -22.96 4.96 19.47
CA TRP A 89 -21.94 5.61 20.29
C TRP A 89 -20.56 5.02 20.00
N LEU A 90 -19.53 5.87 20.05
CA LEU A 90 -18.12 5.52 19.89
C LEU A 90 -17.37 5.75 21.20
N ALA A 91 -16.61 4.76 21.66
CA ALA A 91 -15.71 4.89 22.79
C ALA A 91 -14.43 5.64 22.38
N LEU A 92 -14.15 6.76 23.04
CA LEU A 92 -12.95 7.58 22.87
C LEU A 92 -11.80 7.16 23.81
N ALA A 93 -12.11 6.36 24.82
CA ALA A 93 -11.17 5.77 25.77
C ALA A 93 -11.68 4.39 26.20
N ASP A 94 -10.83 3.58 26.82
CA ASP A 94 -11.25 2.32 27.43
C ASP A 94 -12.22 2.62 28.58
N THR A 95 -13.42 2.04 28.53
CA THR A 95 -14.50 2.39 29.46
C THR A 95 -15.48 1.23 29.69
N SER A 96 -15.98 1.12 30.91
CA SER A 96 -17.12 0.26 31.28
C SER A 96 -18.38 1.08 31.60
N ALA A 97 -18.29 2.42 31.52
CA ALA A 97 -19.38 3.32 31.82
C ALA A 97 -20.46 3.27 30.73
N ALA A 98 -21.69 3.67 31.09
CA ALA A 98 -22.79 3.72 30.15
C ALA A 98 -22.62 4.87 29.13
N PRO A 99 -23.00 4.70 27.86
CA PRO A 99 -22.98 5.80 26.91
C PRO A 99 -23.86 6.96 27.37
N ALA A 100 -23.33 8.18 27.21
CA ALA A 100 -23.85 9.45 27.75
C ALA A 100 -23.65 9.71 29.25
N SER A 101 -23.02 8.82 30.02
CA SER A 101 -22.73 9.11 31.44
C SER A 101 -21.46 9.92 31.65
N ASN A 102 -20.53 9.90 30.70
CA ASN A 102 -19.25 10.61 30.77
C ASN A 102 -18.73 11.03 29.38
N SER A 103 -17.53 11.63 29.35
CA SER A 103 -16.86 12.09 28.13
C SER A 103 -16.16 10.98 27.32
N ASP A 104 -16.14 9.74 27.83
CA ASP A 104 -15.51 8.62 27.14
C ASP A 104 -16.33 8.19 25.92
N TRP A 105 -17.59 8.62 25.82
CA TRP A 105 -18.48 8.28 24.72
C TRP A 105 -18.77 9.48 23.83
N ARG A 106 -18.68 9.27 22.52
CA ARG A 106 -19.13 10.21 21.49
C ARG A 106 -20.38 9.69 20.80
N LEU A 107 -21.42 10.51 20.72
CA LEU A 107 -22.60 10.21 19.90
C LEU A 107 -22.22 10.30 18.40
N VAL A 108 -22.42 9.21 17.66
CA VAL A 108 -22.14 9.12 16.22
C VAL A 108 -23.42 9.32 15.42
N SER A 109 -24.48 8.62 15.79
CA SER A 109 -25.79 8.74 15.17
C SER A 109 -26.88 8.74 16.23
N LYS A 110 -27.77 9.72 16.14
CA LYS A 110 -28.89 9.88 17.07
C LYS A 110 -30.09 9.09 16.55
N ASN A 111 -30.73 8.34 17.45
CA ASN A 111 -32.03 7.77 17.15
C ASN A 111 -33.05 8.86 16.80
N PHE A 112 -33.75 8.72 15.68
CA PHE A 112 -34.94 9.51 15.41
C PHE A 112 -36.12 8.89 16.14
N VAL A 113 -36.53 9.49 17.26
CA VAL A 113 -37.80 9.18 17.90
C VAL A 113 -38.85 10.11 17.31
N GLU A 114 -39.73 9.57 16.46
CA GLU A 114 -40.90 10.30 15.95
C GLU A 114 -41.75 10.76 17.15
N ARG A 115 -41.80 12.07 17.39
CA ARG A 115 -42.69 12.63 18.41
C ARG A 115 -44.08 12.70 17.83
N ARG A 116 -44.91 11.67 18.05
CA ARG A 116 -46.34 11.78 17.77
C ARG A 116 -46.98 12.74 18.78
N PRO A 117 -47.67 13.81 18.34
CA PRO A 117 -48.49 14.63 19.23
C PRO A 117 -49.64 13.76 19.77
N ARG A 118 -49.93 13.91 21.07
CA ARG A 118 -51.04 13.21 21.74
C ARG A 118 -52.39 13.74 21.28
#